data_AF-A0A9E5JVI3-F1
#
_entry.id   AF-A0A9E5JVI3-F1
#
_cell.length_a   1.000
_cell.length_b   1.000
_cell.length_c   1.000
_cell.angle_alpha   90.00
_cell.angle_beta   90.00
_cell.angle_gamma   90.00
#
_symmetry.space_group_name_H-M   'P 1'
#
loop_
_entity.id
_entity.type
_entity.pdbx_description
1 polymer ?
#
loop_
_entity_poly.entity_id
_entity_poly.type
_entity_poly.pdbx_seq_one_letter_code
_entity_poly.pdbx_strand_id
1 'polypeptide(L)'
;MKTIAERTSMGQVSWEREGEIRRLRHIQDQGKDIHQLRGVETLEALEEVVRWDEQGRYRPLRSEGNLVSGWVYQVKGGEGFREAMEVIYPGLWGNAEAWNEGRLKFQSWDEAMKKQTERIRSKVAKMGNLPASVIEKNCRKRCLKVVVWAGEKPDEGDSKMPMLCTGPCGMFWSCLEA
;
A
#
# COMPACT_ATOMS: atom_id res chain seq x y z
N MET A 1 -17.68 -17.29 25.09
CA MET A 1 -18.08 -16.20 24.16
C MET A 1 -16.84 -15.86 23.34
N LYS A 2 -16.74 -16.29 22.09
CA LYS A 2 -15.57 -15.95 21.24
C LYS A 2 -15.69 -14.45 20.95
N THR A 3 -14.78 -13.65 21.50
CA THR A 3 -14.62 -12.24 21.13
C THR A 3 -14.47 -12.22 19.62
N ILE A 4 -15.44 -11.64 18.92
CA ILE A 4 -15.36 -11.46 17.46
C ILE A 4 -14.17 -10.52 17.26
N ALA A 5 -13.04 -11.07 16.79
CA ALA A 5 -11.87 -10.27 16.50
C ALA A 5 -12.30 -9.18 15.52
N GLU A 6 -12.11 -7.92 15.87
CA GLU A 6 -12.22 -6.82 14.93
C GLU A 6 -11.22 -7.10 13.81
N ARG A 7 -11.77 -7.43 12.64
CA ARG A 7 -11.02 -7.78 11.45
C ARG A 7 -10.87 -6.52 10.64
N THR A 8 -9.63 -6.08 10.51
CA THR A 8 -9.27 -4.89 9.74
C THR A 8 -8.26 -5.29 8.68
N SER A 9 -8.24 -4.54 7.58
CA SER A 9 -7.30 -4.76 6.49
C SER A 9 -6.79 -3.45 5.92
N MET A 10 -5.64 -3.52 5.27
CA MET A 10 -5.07 -2.48 4.44
C MET A 10 -4.52 -3.17 3.20
N GLY A 11 -5.06 -2.83 2.04
CA GLY A 11 -4.68 -3.48 0.78
C GLY A 11 -4.85 -4.99 0.81
N GLN A 12 -3.75 -5.71 0.62
CA GLN A 12 -3.68 -7.16 0.60
C GLN A 12 -3.33 -7.79 1.95
N VAL A 13 -3.19 -6.99 3.02
CA VAL A 13 -2.91 -7.51 4.36
C VAL A 13 -4.11 -7.32 5.27
N SER A 14 -4.42 -8.36 6.02
CA SER A 14 -5.40 -8.33 7.10
C SER A 14 -4.77 -8.78 8.40
N TRP A 15 -5.36 -8.34 9.50
CA TRP A 15 -4.93 -8.75 10.82
C TRP A 15 -6.10 -9.05 11.74
N GLU A 16 -5.82 -9.95 12.68
CA GLU A 16 -6.70 -10.27 13.80
C GLU A 16 -5.95 -9.98 15.10
N ARG A 17 -6.67 -9.47 16.10
CA ARG A 17 -6.13 -9.20 17.43
C ARG A 17 -6.62 -10.25 18.43
N GLU A 18 -5.70 -10.84 19.17
CA GLU A 18 -5.97 -11.70 20.32
C GLU A 18 -5.15 -11.21 21.51
N GLY A 19 -5.82 -10.57 22.48
CA GLY A 19 -5.14 -9.86 23.57
C GLY A 19 -4.23 -8.73 23.06
N GLU A 20 -2.93 -8.83 23.35
CA GLU A 20 -1.91 -7.89 22.87
C GLU A 20 -1.25 -8.31 21.55
N ILE A 21 -1.53 -9.52 21.08
CA ILE A 21 -0.93 -10.08 19.88
C ILE A 21 -1.80 -9.72 18.68
N ARG A 22 -1.15 -9.24 17.62
CA ARG A 22 -1.73 -9.11 16.28
C ARG A 22 -1.10 -10.13 15.36
N ARG A 23 -1.94 -10.80 14.58
CA ARG A 23 -1.51 -11.75 13.55
C ARG A 23 -1.80 -11.16 12.18
N LEU A 24 -0.77 -10.79 11.45
CA LEU A 24 -0.86 -10.27 10.08
C LEU A 24 -0.72 -11.42 9.08
N ARG A 25 -1.49 -11.37 8.00
CA ARG A 25 -1.45 -12.32 6.89
C ARG A 25 -1.99 -11.69 5.61
N HIS A 26 -1.78 -12.34 4.48
CA HIS A 26 -2.45 -11.95 3.25
C HIS A 26 -3.97 -12.15 3.34
N ILE A 27 -4.77 -11.29 2.69
CA ILE A 27 -6.25 -11.37 2.71
C ILE A 27 -6.80 -12.70 2.20
N GLN A 28 -6.09 -13.38 1.28
CA GLN A 28 -6.47 -14.71 0.79
C GLN A 28 -6.16 -15.83 1.78
N ASP A 29 -5.39 -15.56 2.84
CA ASP A 29 -5.10 -16.52 3.91
C ASP A 29 -6.00 -16.31 5.13
N GLN A 30 -7.02 -15.47 4.98
CA GLN A 30 -8.05 -15.29 5.99
C GLN A 30 -8.74 -16.61 6.29
N GLY A 31 -8.93 -16.91 7.58
CA GLY A 31 -9.56 -18.15 8.03
C GLY A 31 -8.70 -19.41 7.91
N LYS A 32 -7.53 -19.36 7.25
CA LYS A 32 -6.59 -20.49 7.25
C LYS A 32 -5.99 -20.69 8.63
N ASP A 33 -5.76 -21.95 8.99
CA ASP A 33 -5.02 -22.30 10.19
C ASP A 33 -3.59 -21.75 10.09
N ILE A 34 -3.08 -21.18 11.17
CA ILE A 34 -1.72 -20.62 11.21
C ILE A 34 -0.65 -21.68 10.95
N HIS A 35 -0.91 -22.94 11.31
CA HIS A 35 0.01 -24.05 11.08
C HIS A 35 0.11 -24.46 9.60
N GLN A 36 -0.80 -23.96 8.74
CA GLN A 36 -0.75 -24.14 7.30
C GLN A 36 0.00 -23.00 6.58
N LEU A 37 0.42 -21.97 7.31
CA LEU A 37 1.10 -20.80 6.78
C LEU A 37 2.57 -20.81 7.19
N ARG A 38 3.43 -20.24 6.33
CA ARG A 38 4.83 -20.01 6.69
C ARG A 38 4.90 -18.98 7.82
N GLY A 39 5.41 -19.38 8.97
CA GLY A 39 5.74 -18.47 10.07
C GLY A 39 6.88 -17.54 9.69
N VAL A 40 6.64 -16.24 9.83
CA VAL A 40 7.65 -15.19 9.66
C VAL A 40 7.87 -14.54 11.02
N GLU A 41 9.10 -14.57 11.52
CA GLU A 41 9.39 -14.25 12.92
C GLU A 41 10.08 -12.90 13.12
N THR A 42 10.78 -12.39 12.10
CA THR A 42 11.52 -11.13 12.18
C THR A 42 11.06 -10.12 11.13
N LEU A 43 11.36 -8.84 11.34
CA LEU A 43 11.07 -7.79 10.36
C LEU A 43 11.89 -7.96 9.09
N GLU A 44 13.12 -8.45 9.17
CA GLU A 44 13.97 -8.74 8.01
C GLU A 44 13.38 -9.87 7.18
N ALA A 45 12.90 -10.94 7.83
CA ALA A 45 12.21 -12.03 7.14
C ALA A 45 10.91 -11.53 6.49
N LEU A 46 10.15 -10.65 7.18
CA LEU A 46 8.95 -10.03 6.62
C LEU A 46 9.26 -9.15 5.42
N GLU A 47 10.33 -8.35 5.48
CA GLU A 47 10.81 -7.53 4.39
C GLU A 47 11.19 -8.39 3.18
N GLU A 48 11.86 -9.52 3.38
CA GLU A 48 12.13 -10.47 2.30
C GLU A 48 10.84 -11.08 1.73
N VAL A 49 9.82 -11.41 2.55
CA VAL A 49 8.52 -11.87 2.04
C VAL A 49 7.86 -10.83 1.15
N VAL A 50 7.81 -9.57 1.59
CA VAL A 50 7.03 -8.53 0.91
C VAL A 50 7.79 -7.88 -0.26
N ARG A 51 9.07 -8.18 -0.43
CA ARG A 51 9.91 -7.64 -1.51
C ARG A 51 9.67 -8.29 -2.87
N TRP A 52 9.17 -9.51 -2.89
CA TRP A 52 9.03 -10.32 -4.09
C TRP A 52 7.56 -10.69 -4.34
N ASP A 53 7.18 -10.83 -5.61
CA ASP A 53 5.87 -11.37 -5.99
C ASP A 53 5.89 -12.90 -6.11
N GLU A 54 4.75 -13.50 -6.43
CA GLU A 54 4.60 -14.95 -6.58
C GLU A 54 5.50 -15.56 -7.67
N GLN A 55 5.98 -14.76 -8.63
CA GLN A 55 6.90 -15.20 -9.68
C GLN A 55 8.37 -14.93 -9.31
N GLY A 56 8.65 -14.48 -8.08
CA GLY A 56 9.98 -14.12 -7.61
C GLY A 56 10.52 -12.81 -8.20
N ARG A 57 9.65 -11.97 -8.79
CA ARG A 57 10.06 -10.68 -9.34
C ARG A 57 10.05 -9.62 -8.24
N TYR A 58 11.01 -8.71 -8.31
CA TYR A 58 11.09 -7.58 -7.38
C TYR A 58 9.83 -6.71 -7.46
N ARG A 59 9.31 -6.29 -6.31
CA ARG A 59 8.16 -5.39 -6.18
C ARG A 59 8.64 -3.95 -5.95
N PRO A 60 8.88 -3.14 -7.02
CA PRO A 60 9.31 -1.75 -6.87
C PRO A 60 8.24 -0.88 -6.21
N LEU A 61 6.97 -1.30 -6.28
CA LEU A 61 5.85 -0.64 -5.64
C LEU A 61 5.15 -1.63 -4.70
N ARG A 62 5.37 -1.49 -3.40
CA ARG A 62 4.77 -2.39 -2.38
C ARG A 62 3.25 -2.36 -2.32
N SER A 63 2.63 -1.34 -2.91
CA SER A 63 1.17 -1.22 -3.04
C SER A 63 0.62 -1.75 -4.37
N GLU A 64 1.44 -2.41 -5.19
CA GLU A 64 0.93 -3.20 -6.30
C GLU A 64 0.19 -4.44 -5.76
N GLY A 65 -0.90 -4.82 -6.43
CA GLY A 65 -1.80 -5.92 -6.05
C GLY A 65 -1.23 -7.33 -6.22
N ASN A 66 0.06 -7.52 -6.00
CA ASN A 66 0.84 -8.73 -6.27
C ASN A 66 1.64 -9.21 -5.04
N LEU A 67 1.20 -8.86 -3.83
CA LEU A 67 1.81 -9.41 -2.62
C LEU A 67 1.56 -10.92 -2.54
N VAL A 68 2.63 -11.68 -2.29
CA VAL A 68 2.55 -13.14 -2.14
C VAL A 68 1.73 -13.53 -0.89
N SER A 69 0.92 -14.57 -1.03
CA SER A 69 0.17 -15.20 0.08
C SER A 69 0.97 -16.34 0.73
N GLY A 70 0.37 -17.07 1.68
CA GLY A 70 0.96 -18.24 2.34
C GLY A 70 1.85 -17.95 3.54
N TRP A 71 1.74 -16.78 4.17
CA TRP A 71 2.56 -16.40 5.32
C TRP A 71 1.73 -15.84 6.48
N VAL A 72 2.29 -15.93 7.69
CA VAL A 72 1.76 -15.29 8.89
C VAL A 72 2.89 -14.63 9.67
N TYR A 73 2.67 -13.40 10.11
CA TYR A 73 3.57 -12.66 10.99
C TYR A 73 2.84 -12.33 12.29
N GLN A 74 3.46 -12.62 13.43
CA GLN A 74 2.88 -12.35 14.75
C GLN A 74 3.69 -11.28 15.45
N VAL A 75 3.00 -10.30 16.04
CA VAL A 75 3.65 -9.20 16.73
C VAL A 75 2.85 -8.79 17.96
N LYS A 76 3.57 -8.37 18.99
CA LYS A 76 2.98 -7.89 20.24
C LYS A 76 2.96 -6.36 20.26
N GLY A 77 1.85 -5.79 20.73
CA GLY A 77 1.74 -4.35 20.97
C GLY A 77 1.47 -3.52 19.71
N GLY A 78 1.25 -2.21 19.92
CA GLY A 78 0.98 -1.24 18.85
C GLY A 78 2.21 -0.86 18.03
N GLU A 79 3.35 -0.69 18.70
CA GLU A 79 4.61 -0.28 18.08
C GLU A 79 5.13 -1.30 17.06
N GLY A 80 5.30 -2.57 17.47
CA GLY A 80 5.74 -3.62 16.53
C GLY A 80 4.75 -3.84 15.38
N PHE A 81 3.45 -3.66 15.61
CA PHE A 81 2.46 -3.67 14.52
C PHE A 81 2.68 -2.51 13.55
N ARG A 82 2.95 -1.30 14.07
CA ARG A 82 3.24 -0.12 13.26
C ARG A 82 4.49 -0.33 12.40
N GLU A 83 5.55 -0.90 12.98
CA GLU A 83 6.79 -1.25 12.27
C GLU A 83 6.53 -2.28 11.17
N ALA A 84 5.79 -3.36 11.46
CA ALA A 84 5.42 -4.36 10.47
C ALA A 84 4.63 -3.75 9.31
N MET A 85 3.68 -2.84 9.59
CA MET A 85 2.94 -2.13 8.55
C MET A 85 3.84 -1.18 7.73
N GLU A 86 4.86 -0.57 8.31
CA GLU A 86 5.85 0.22 7.56
C GLU A 86 6.73 -0.65 6.66
N VAL A 87 7.10 -1.86 7.08
CA VAL A 87 7.81 -2.82 6.23
C VAL A 87 6.93 -3.26 5.05
N ILE A 88 5.67 -3.61 5.32
CA ILE A 88 4.72 -4.09 4.29
C ILE A 88 4.33 -2.96 3.32
N TYR A 89 3.94 -1.80 3.87
CA TYR A 89 3.39 -0.66 3.14
C TYR A 89 4.00 0.66 3.62
N PRO A 90 5.25 0.97 3.21
CA PRO A 90 5.96 2.15 3.67
C PRO A 90 5.15 3.45 3.52
N GLY A 91 4.97 4.17 4.63
CA GLY A 91 4.27 5.44 4.75
C GLY A 91 2.75 5.40 4.64
N LEU A 92 2.13 4.26 4.30
CA LEU A 92 0.69 4.23 4.00
C LEU A 92 -0.18 4.26 5.25
N TRP A 93 0.28 3.66 6.35
CA TRP A 93 -0.45 3.73 7.62
C TRP A 93 -0.51 5.16 8.16
N GLY A 94 0.63 5.87 8.14
CA GLY A 94 0.68 7.27 8.56
C GLY A 94 -0.18 8.18 7.68
N ASN A 95 -0.25 7.90 6.37
CA ASN A 95 -1.17 8.60 5.48
C ASN A 95 -2.64 8.33 5.84
N ALA A 96 -2.98 7.10 6.20
CA ALA A 96 -4.34 6.74 6.58
C ALA A 96 -4.75 7.39 7.91
N GLU A 97 -3.86 7.42 8.92
CA GLU A 97 -4.07 8.14 10.18
C GLU A 97 -4.27 9.65 9.92
N ALA A 98 -3.38 10.26 9.15
CA ALA A 98 -3.48 11.68 8.80
C ALA A 98 -4.78 11.99 8.04
N TRP A 99 -5.27 11.08 7.18
CA TRP A 99 -6.55 11.22 6.49
C TRP A 99 -7.73 11.20 7.46
N ASN A 100 -7.77 10.21 8.34
CA ASN A 100 -8.84 10.07 9.33
C ASN A 100 -8.92 11.27 10.27
N GLU A 101 -7.78 11.91 10.55
CA GLU A 101 -7.71 13.11 11.37
C GLU A 101 -7.93 14.42 10.59
N GLY A 102 -8.17 14.36 9.26
CA GLY A 102 -8.34 15.54 8.42
C GLY A 102 -7.06 16.37 8.24
N ARG A 103 -5.88 15.76 8.46
CA ARG A 103 -4.56 16.41 8.44
C ARG A 103 -3.69 15.99 7.25
N LEU A 104 -4.17 15.09 6.38
CA LEU A 104 -3.38 14.59 5.25
C LEU A 104 -3.02 15.74 4.31
N LYS A 105 -1.73 15.86 4.01
CA LYS A 105 -1.21 16.72 2.95
C LYS A 105 -0.78 15.86 1.78
N PHE A 106 -1.12 16.29 0.57
CA PHE A 106 -0.69 15.66 -0.66
C PHE A 106 -0.30 16.72 -1.69
N GLN A 107 0.53 16.31 -2.63
CA GLN A 107 1.12 17.19 -3.63
C GLN A 107 0.13 17.47 -4.75
N SER A 108 0.01 18.73 -5.18
CA SER A 108 -0.69 19.08 -6.42
C SER A 108 0.11 18.69 -7.66
N TRP A 109 -0.55 18.59 -8.82
CA TRP A 109 0.15 18.32 -10.09
C TRP A 109 1.23 19.36 -10.40
N ASP A 110 0.96 20.64 -10.17
CA ASP A 110 1.92 21.71 -10.43
C ASP A 110 3.15 21.63 -9.53
N GLU A 111 2.96 21.32 -8.25
CA GLU A 111 4.08 21.06 -7.33
C GLU A 111 4.89 19.84 -7.75
N ALA A 112 4.25 18.81 -8.30
CA ALA A 112 4.93 17.63 -8.83
C ALA A 112 5.78 17.98 -10.05
N MET A 113 5.22 18.77 -10.98
CA MET A 113 5.89 19.23 -12.20
C MET A 113 7.08 20.15 -11.92
N LYS A 114 7.01 21.02 -10.91
CA LYS A 114 8.12 21.89 -10.50
C LYS A 114 9.37 21.12 -10.08
N LYS A 115 9.21 19.90 -9.54
CA LYS A 115 10.33 19.03 -9.11
C LYS A 115 10.95 18.23 -10.26
N GLN A 116 10.31 18.18 -11.43
CA GLN A 116 10.80 17.40 -12.55
C GLN A 116 11.90 18.10 -13.33
N THR A 117 12.70 17.33 -14.07
CA THR A 117 13.70 17.88 -14.99
C THR A 117 13.05 18.48 -16.23
N GLU A 118 13.79 19.35 -16.94
CA GLU A 118 13.29 19.96 -18.18
C GLU A 118 12.93 18.92 -19.24
N ARG A 119 13.70 17.83 -19.33
CA ARG A 119 13.40 16.70 -20.22
C ARG A 119 12.00 16.14 -19.98
N ILE A 120 11.64 15.93 -18.71
CA ILE A 120 10.32 15.41 -18.34
C ILE A 120 9.24 16.45 -18.59
N ARG A 121 9.45 17.72 -18.18
CA ARG A 121 8.47 18.80 -18.43
C ARG A 121 8.16 18.98 -19.92
N SER A 122 9.20 19.00 -20.76
CA SER A 122 9.07 19.07 -22.22
C SER A 122 8.33 17.88 -22.82
N LYS A 123 8.50 16.65 -22.29
CA LYS A 123 7.71 15.48 -22.72
C LYS A 123 6.24 15.63 -22.34
N VAL A 124 5.95 15.98 -21.08
CA VAL A 124 4.58 16.15 -20.57
C VAL A 124 3.81 17.18 -21.40
N ALA A 125 4.45 18.32 -21.74
CA ALA A 125 3.83 19.39 -22.53
C ALA A 125 3.32 18.92 -23.91
N LYS A 126 3.89 17.85 -24.47
CA LYS A 126 3.50 17.28 -25.78
C LYS A 126 2.35 16.27 -25.68
N MET A 127 1.97 15.82 -24.49
CA MET A 127 1.11 14.65 -24.30
C MET A 127 -0.30 14.96 -23.78
N GLY A 128 -0.74 16.22 -23.85
CA GLY A 128 -2.07 16.62 -23.40
C GLY A 128 -2.29 16.27 -21.92
N ASN A 129 -3.41 15.59 -21.61
CA ASN A 129 -3.75 15.21 -20.23
C ASN A 129 -3.05 13.90 -19.80
N LEU A 130 -1.74 13.98 -19.62
CA LEU A 130 -0.93 12.85 -19.16
C LEU A 130 -1.41 12.25 -17.83
N PRO A 131 -1.71 13.02 -16.76
CA PRO A 131 -2.16 12.45 -15.48
C PRO A 131 -3.32 11.48 -15.65
N ALA A 132 -4.39 11.90 -16.33
CA ALA A 132 -5.56 11.07 -16.53
C ALA A 132 -5.21 9.78 -17.31
N SER A 133 -4.41 9.88 -18.36
CA SER A 133 -4.00 8.74 -19.18
C SER A 133 -3.20 7.70 -18.38
N VAL A 134 -2.21 8.15 -17.58
CA VAL A 134 -1.40 7.23 -16.77
C VAL A 134 -2.21 6.63 -15.62
N ILE A 135 -3.06 7.43 -14.97
CA ILE A 135 -3.92 6.94 -13.90
C ILE A 135 -4.82 5.80 -14.41
N GLU A 136 -5.48 6.01 -15.55
CA GLU A 136 -6.40 5.05 -16.13
C GLU A 136 -5.69 3.80 -16.67
N LYS A 137 -4.58 3.97 -17.38
CA LYS A 137 -3.90 2.85 -18.04
C LYS A 137 -2.99 2.06 -17.11
N ASN A 138 -2.50 2.66 -16.02
CA ASN A 138 -1.50 2.05 -15.14
C ASN A 138 -1.91 2.06 -13.67
N CYS A 139 -2.12 3.25 -13.06
CA CYS A 139 -2.30 3.33 -11.61
C CYS A 139 -3.50 2.49 -11.14
N ARG A 140 -4.69 2.69 -11.73
CA ARG A 140 -5.92 1.95 -11.38
C ARG A 140 -5.85 0.46 -11.67
N LYS A 141 -5.05 0.05 -12.66
CA LYS A 141 -4.94 -1.35 -13.07
C LYS A 141 -4.00 -2.18 -12.22
N ARG A 142 -3.05 -1.53 -11.52
CA ARG A 142 -1.94 -2.23 -10.85
C ARG A 142 -1.83 -1.88 -9.37
N CYS A 143 -2.03 -0.61 -9.03
CA CYS A 143 -1.82 -0.11 -7.67
C CYS A 143 -3.13 -0.11 -6.90
N LEU A 144 -3.06 -0.57 -5.66
CA LEU A 144 -4.19 -0.61 -4.74
C LEU A 144 -4.49 0.75 -4.07
N LYS A 145 -3.70 1.79 -4.36
CA LYS A 145 -3.87 3.12 -3.77
C LYS A 145 -4.93 3.93 -4.50
N VAL A 146 -5.72 4.68 -3.73
CA VAL A 146 -6.64 5.70 -4.21
C VAL A 146 -5.86 6.97 -4.56
N VAL A 147 -6.08 7.54 -5.75
CA VAL A 147 -5.30 8.65 -6.31
C VAL A 147 -5.82 10.01 -5.83
N VAL A 148 -5.70 10.27 -4.53
CA VAL A 148 -6.27 11.48 -3.90
C VAL A 148 -5.67 12.78 -4.44
N TRP A 149 -4.40 12.79 -4.85
CA TRP A 149 -3.79 13.97 -5.48
C TRP A 149 -4.44 14.37 -6.82
N ALA A 150 -5.14 13.44 -7.47
CA ALA A 150 -5.88 13.66 -8.71
C ALA A 150 -7.40 13.79 -8.48
N GLY A 151 -7.83 13.96 -7.23
CA GLY A 151 -9.24 14.17 -6.88
C GLY A 151 -10.06 12.91 -6.64
N GLU A 152 -9.45 11.72 -6.62
CA GLU A 152 -10.16 10.50 -6.19
C GLU A 152 -10.45 10.55 -4.69
N LYS A 153 -11.49 9.84 -4.25
CA LYS A 153 -11.89 9.74 -2.85
C LYS A 153 -11.88 8.27 -2.42
N PRO A 154 -11.32 7.94 -1.24
CA PRO A 154 -11.41 6.59 -0.71
C PRO A 154 -12.85 6.28 -0.30
N ASP A 155 -13.23 5.00 -0.37
CA ASP A 155 -14.50 4.55 0.18
C ASP A 155 -14.49 4.71 1.72
N GLU A 156 -15.60 5.15 2.29
CA GLU A 156 -15.76 5.42 3.73
C GLU A 156 -16.07 4.15 4.56
N GLY A 157 -15.67 2.97 4.10
CA GLY A 157 -16.01 1.70 4.75
C GLY A 157 -15.21 1.42 6.04
N ASP A 158 -15.91 1.11 7.14
CA ASP A 158 -15.36 1.00 8.51
C ASP A 158 -14.23 -0.02 8.74
N SER A 159 -14.09 -1.04 7.89
CA SER A 159 -13.18 -2.19 8.14
C SER A 159 -11.93 -2.22 7.24
N LYS A 160 -11.69 -1.15 6.47
CA LYS A 160 -10.54 -1.05 5.56
C LYS A 160 -9.80 0.28 5.76
N MET A 161 -8.56 0.19 6.19
CA MET A 161 -7.69 1.36 6.21
C MET A 161 -7.35 1.74 4.76
N PRO A 162 -7.60 2.99 4.36
CA PRO A 162 -7.39 3.40 2.98
C PRO A 162 -5.90 3.46 2.66
N MET A 163 -5.54 3.06 1.44
CA MET A 163 -4.19 3.28 0.92
C MET A 163 -4.20 4.49 0.00
N LEU A 164 -3.54 5.56 0.42
CA LEU A 164 -3.68 6.86 -0.21
C LEU A 164 -2.43 7.20 -1.03
N CYS A 165 -2.63 7.55 -2.30
CA CYS A 165 -1.58 8.04 -3.18
C CYS A 165 -1.52 9.57 -3.06
N THR A 166 -0.46 10.07 -2.43
CA THR A 166 -0.29 11.50 -2.12
C THR A 166 0.49 12.29 -3.17
N GLY A 167 0.90 11.65 -4.27
CA GLY A 167 1.53 12.31 -5.41
C GLY A 167 1.97 11.31 -6.50
N PRO A 168 2.40 11.79 -7.68
CA PRO A 168 2.91 10.92 -8.74
C PRO A 168 4.22 10.22 -8.33
N CYS A 169 4.22 8.89 -8.27
CA CYS A 169 5.38 8.09 -7.84
C CYS A 169 6.38 7.81 -8.98
N GLY A 170 7.52 7.19 -8.66
CA GLY A 170 8.50 6.78 -9.69
C GLY A 170 7.92 5.92 -10.81
N MET A 171 7.01 4.99 -10.48
CA MET A 171 6.32 4.15 -11.48
C MET A 171 5.35 4.93 -12.37
N PHE A 172 4.81 6.05 -11.89
CA PHE A 172 4.01 6.95 -12.74
C PHE A 172 4.91 7.63 -13.76
N TRP A 173 6.06 8.15 -13.32
CA TRP A 173 7.00 8.85 -14.20
C TRP A 173 7.69 7.91 -15.19
N SER A 174 7.91 6.64 -14.84
CA SER A 174 8.50 5.66 -15.76
C SER A 174 7.61 5.39 -16.98
N CYS A 175 6.30 5.63 -16.90
CA CYS A 175 5.41 5.56 -18.06
C CYS A 175 5.73 6.61 -19.14
N LEU A 176 6.60 7.59 -18.85
CA LEU A 176 7.11 8.58 -19.81
C LEU A 176 8.34 8.13 -20.60
N GLU A 177 8.95 7.05 -20.16
CA GLU A 177 10.17 6.49 -20.76
C GLU A 177 9.87 5.33 -21.71
N ALA A 178 8.66 4.76 -21.62
CA ALA A 178 8.10 3.79 -22.57
C ALA A 178 7.53 4.48 -23.80
#